data_AF-A0A2S5P495-F1
#
_entry.id   AF-A0A2S5P495-F1
#
_cell.length_a   1.000
_cell.length_b   1.000
_cell.length_c   1.000
_cell.angle_alpha   90.00
_cell.angle_beta   90.00
_cell.angle_gamma   90.00
#
_symmetry.space_group_name_H-M   'P 1'
#
loop_
_entity.id
_entity.type
_entity.pdbx_description
1 polymer ?
#
loop_
_entity_poly.entity_id
_entity_poly.type
_entity_poly.pdbx_seq_one_letter_code
_entity_poly.pdbx_strand_id
1 'polypeptide(L)'
;MMNWLLVALLVVALVGIGALAMVIDSGVSDKHKQSMVYALFGLFGLIGVVFLLVEDKSAFIYGQWETTGKKSGKKSKQHGEVTDGDDGQGVAEAEVTKKAGGSGGDDGGGNGSGKGNGKSSDPQKKSEFASSGGRDCDVCPPMVALNGGKTVVGTLFHAAGAAGPKLGPLQETSLKAFAISRYEITVAQFDAFVKAKGYKPANVCRAGQQMLQGATYKEPGIEQAEDHPVVCISWHDASAYSNWLTETTGRRYALPSEIEWEHAARAGSFELYQTGKQIHGAQAQFRTVGDPRRSTVAVGGFSANNFGLHDVHGNAAEFVKNCWNESENAVAASVGECSLRMIKGGAWYNTGPHLQFPARAQIGILDADQGVGFRVVRYKE
;
A
#
# COMPACT_ATOMS: atom_id res chain seq x y z
N MET A 1 22.25 -35.07 -13.35
CA MET A 1 23.64 -34.89 -12.88
C MET A 1 23.62 -33.89 -11.74
N MET A 2 23.74 -34.34 -10.49
CA MET A 2 23.67 -33.47 -9.32
C MET A 2 24.46 -34.09 -8.18
N ASN A 3 25.71 -33.64 -7.95
CA ASN A 3 26.38 -33.70 -6.64
C ASN A 3 27.71 -32.94 -6.56
N TRP A 4 28.47 -32.82 -7.65
CA TRP A 4 29.84 -32.26 -7.62
C TRP A 4 29.91 -30.83 -7.05
N LEU A 5 28.90 -30.01 -7.32
CA LEU A 5 28.81 -28.62 -6.85
C LEU A 5 28.54 -28.55 -5.33
N LEU A 6 27.66 -29.42 -4.80
CA LEU A 6 27.40 -29.56 -3.36
C LEU A 6 28.62 -30.10 -2.60
N VAL A 7 29.34 -31.06 -3.18
CA VAL A 7 30.59 -31.58 -2.62
C VAL A 7 31.67 -30.50 -2.59
N ALA A 8 31.82 -29.69 -3.65
CA ALA A 8 32.78 -28.59 -3.68
C ALA A 8 32.48 -27.53 -2.60
N LEU A 9 31.21 -27.13 -2.44
CA LEU A 9 30.79 -26.19 -1.40
C LEU A 9 31.05 -26.72 0.02
N LEU A 10 30.77 -28.01 0.27
CA LEU A 10 31.08 -28.65 1.55
C LEU A 10 32.59 -28.66 1.85
N VAL A 11 33.44 -28.96 0.86
CA VAL A 11 34.91 -28.95 1.04
C VAL A 11 35.40 -27.54 1.36
N VAL A 12 34.95 -26.51 0.63
CA VAL A 12 35.34 -25.11 0.89
C VAL A 12 34.88 -24.65 2.28
N ALA A 13 33.67 -25.00 2.70
CA ALA A 13 33.16 -24.68 4.03
C ALA A 13 33.98 -25.34 5.15
N LEU A 14 34.31 -26.63 5.02
CA LEU A 14 35.12 -27.36 6.01
C LEU A 14 36.54 -26.80 6.13
N VAL A 15 37.18 -26.43 5.02
CA VAL A 15 38.50 -25.78 5.02
C VAL A 15 38.45 -24.40 5.68
N GLY A 16 37.41 -23.60 5.39
CA GLY A 16 37.21 -22.29 6.02
C GLY A 16 37.01 -22.38 7.54
N ILE A 17 36.22 -23.35 8.01
CA ILE A 17 36.01 -23.62 9.44
C ILE A 17 37.32 -24.02 10.13
N GLY A 18 38.11 -24.91 9.51
CA GLY A 18 39.41 -25.32 10.03
C GLY A 18 40.41 -24.17 10.15
N ALA A 19 40.51 -23.31 9.13
CA ALA A 19 41.36 -22.13 9.15
C ALA A 19 40.93 -21.12 10.24
N LEU A 20 39.63 -20.93 10.43
CA LEU A 20 39.09 -20.04 11.47
C LEU A 20 39.43 -20.56 12.88
N ALA A 21 39.29 -21.87 13.12
CA ALA A 21 39.66 -22.49 14.39
C ALA A 21 41.16 -22.30 14.72
N MET A 22 42.05 -22.48 13.74
CA MET A 22 43.49 -22.25 13.90
C MET A 22 43.83 -20.79 14.24
N VAL A 23 43.11 -19.81 13.68
CA VAL A 23 43.33 -18.38 14.02
C VAL A 23 42.84 -18.07 15.44
N ILE A 24 41.72 -18.66 15.87
CA ILE A 24 41.19 -18.49 17.23
C ILE A 24 42.16 -19.05 18.28
N ASP A 25 42.71 -20.24 18.06
CA ASP A 25 43.62 -20.92 18.99
C ASP A 25 45.09 -20.42 18.92
N SER A 26 45.42 -19.57 17.96
CA SER A 26 46.78 -19.02 17.83
C SER A 26 47.18 -18.13 19.01
N GLY A 27 48.48 -18.07 19.34
CA GLY A 27 49.05 -17.15 20.34
C GLY A 27 49.14 -15.68 19.90
N VAL A 28 48.43 -15.29 18.83
CA VAL A 28 48.47 -13.97 18.21
C VAL A 28 47.59 -12.97 18.97
N SER A 29 47.97 -11.69 19.01
CA SER A 29 47.18 -10.66 19.72
C SER A 29 45.85 -10.35 19.04
N ASP A 30 44.82 -10.04 19.83
CA ASP A 30 43.41 -9.95 19.38
C ASP A 30 43.18 -9.03 18.18
N LYS A 31 43.93 -7.92 18.10
CA LYS A 31 43.86 -6.98 16.96
C LYS A 31 44.28 -7.65 15.65
N HIS A 32 45.31 -8.49 15.68
CA HIS A 32 45.77 -9.25 14.52
C HIS A 32 44.88 -10.47 14.25
N LYS A 33 44.36 -11.13 15.29
CA LYS A 33 43.31 -12.17 15.11
C LYS A 33 42.11 -11.61 14.36
N GLN A 34 41.58 -10.46 14.77
CA GLN A 34 40.49 -9.78 14.04
C GLN A 34 40.87 -9.51 12.59
N SER A 35 42.05 -8.95 12.31
CA SER A 35 42.51 -8.72 10.93
C SER A 35 42.61 -9.99 10.09
N MET A 36 43.10 -11.10 10.67
CA MET A 36 43.18 -12.40 10.01
C MET A 36 41.80 -13.02 9.78
N VAL A 37 40.88 -12.88 10.73
CA VAL A 37 39.47 -13.31 10.59
C VAL A 37 38.78 -12.52 9.46
N TYR A 38 38.95 -11.20 9.40
CA TYR A 38 38.44 -10.38 8.29
C TYR A 38 39.09 -10.76 6.94
N ALA A 39 40.38 -11.10 6.91
CA ALA A 39 41.05 -11.57 5.70
C ALA A 39 40.50 -12.94 5.23
N LEU A 40 40.21 -13.86 6.16
CA LEU A 40 39.56 -15.14 5.84
C LEU A 40 38.13 -14.93 5.32
N PHE A 41 37.31 -14.10 5.98
CA PHE A 41 35.98 -13.75 5.47
C PHE A 41 36.03 -13.01 4.14
N GLY A 42 37.05 -12.17 3.91
CA GLY A 42 37.29 -11.54 2.61
C GLY A 42 37.63 -12.56 1.51
N LEU A 43 38.53 -13.52 1.79
CA LEU A 43 38.96 -14.53 0.83
C LEU A 43 37.85 -15.52 0.48
N PHE A 44 37.16 -16.09 1.48
CA PHE A 44 36.06 -17.02 1.26
C PHE A 44 34.77 -16.31 0.79
N GLY A 45 34.56 -15.06 1.20
CA GLY A 45 33.51 -14.19 0.66
C GLY A 45 33.71 -13.88 -0.82
N LEU A 46 34.96 -13.61 -1.24
CA LEU A 46 35.28 -13.46 -2.67
C LEU A 46 35.07 -14.75 -3.46
N ILE A 47 35.36 -15.93 -2.91
CA ILE A 47 35.07 -17.21 -3.58
C ILE A 47 33.55 -17.40 -3.75
N GLY A 48 32.75 -17.07 -2.73
CA GLY A 48 31.29 -17.07 -2.83
C GLY A 48 30.76 -16.09 -3.87
N VAL A 49 31.28 -14.86 -3.90
CA VAL A 49 30.90 -13.82 -4.87
C VAL A 49 31.36 -14.17 -6.28
N VAL A 50 32.56 -14.71 -6.48
CA VAL A 50 33.07 -15.11 -7.80
C VAL A 50 32.27 -16.29 -8.38
N PHE A 51 31.80 -17.24 -7.55
CA PHE A 51 30.89 -18.28 -8.02
C PHE A 51 29.47 -17.75 -8.30
N LEU A 52 28.93 -16.87 -7.45
CA LEU A 52 27.64 -16.20 -7.72
C LEU A 52 27.68 -15.36 -9.01
N LEU A 53 28.81 -14.72 -9.32
CA LEU A 53 29.01 -13.95 -10.56
C LEU A 53 29.20 -14.81 -11.82
N VAL A 54 29.39 -16.12 -11.68
CA VAL A 54 29.46 -17.07 -12.82
C VAL A 54 28.08 -17.65 -13.15
N GLU A 55 27.15 -17.69 -12.19
CA GLU A 55 25.77 -18.19 -12.42
C GLU A 55 24.66 -17.14 -12.41
N ASP A 56 24.86 -15.90 -11.91
CA ASP A 56 23.82 -14.87 -11.92
C ASP A 56 24.33 -13.44 -12.19
N LYS A 57 23.66 -12.75 -13.12
CA LYS A 57 23.85 -11.31 -13.42
C LYS A 57 22.96 -10.39 -12.56
N SER A 58 22.47 -10.82 -11.39
CA SER A 58 21.50 -10.04 -10.63
C SER A 58 21.36 -10.35 -9.12
N ALA A 59 22.39 -10.05 -8.31
CA ALA A 59 22.18 -9.91 -6.85
C ALA A 59 23.17 -8.95 -6.18
N PHE A 60 22.67 -7.87 -5.56
CA PHE A 60 23.42 -7.07 -4.59
C PHE A 60 22.47 -6.61 -3.48
N ILE A 61 22.58 -7.22 -2.29
CA ILE A 61 21.92 -6.80 -1.06
C ILE A 61 22.92 -7.00 0.08
N TYR A 62 23.06 -6.00 0.95
CA TYR A 62 23.48 -6.21 2.33
C TYR A 62 22.73 -5.26 3.27
N GLY A 63 22.38 -5.78 4.46
CA GLY A 63 21.75 -5.04 5.55
C GLY A 63 22.76 -4.48 6.57
N GLN A 64 22.21 -3.77 7.56
CA GLN A 64 22.93 -2.95 8.55
C GLN A 64 23.87 -3.71 9.51
N TRP A 65 24.77 -2.94 10.13
CA TRP A 65 25.23 -3.19 11.50
C TRP A 65 25.14 -1.89 12.32
N GLU A 66 24.62 -1.96 13.55
CA GLU A 66 24.61 -0.83 14.50
C GLU A 66 25.81 -0.86 15.45
N THR A 67 26.44 0.30 15.68
CA THR A 67 27.51 0.44 16.68
C THR A 67 26.97 0.99 18.00
N THR A 68 26.82 0.15 19.02
CA THR A 68 26.49 0.60 20.39
C THR A 68 27.73 1.04 21.17
N GLY A 69 27.85 2.35 21.38
CA GLY A 69 28.91 2.95 22.21
C GLY A 69 28.51 3.15 23.68
N LYS A 70 29.21 2.47 24.60
CA LYS A 70 29.31 2.85 26.04
C LYS A 70 30.26 4.07 26.14
N LYS A 71 30.24 5.00 27.13
CA LYS A 71 29.68 5.02 28.50
C LYS A 71 29.76 6.45 29.09
N SER A 72 28.82 6.83 29.97
CA SER A 72 28.94 7.69 31.19
C SER A 72 27.66 8.54 31.38
N GLY A 73 27.13 8.82 32.57
CA GLY A 73 27.45 8.26 33.90
C GLY A 73 27.06 9.20 35.04
N LYS A 74 26.01 8.89 35.81
CA LYS A 74 25.81 9.34 37.20
C LYS A 74 24.72 8.53 37.90
N LYS A 75 24.88 8.31 39.22
CA LYS A 75 23.95 7.56 40.09
C LYS A 75 23.02 8.52 40.83
N SER A 76 21.79 8.09 41.09
CA SER A 76 21.07 8.38 42.33
C SER A 76 20.25 7.15 42.73
N LYS A 77 20.23 6.83 44.03
CA LYS A 77 19.43 5.75 44.61
C LYS A 77 18.03 6.27 44.94
N GLN A 78 17.02 5.39 44.93
CA GLN A 78 16.08 5.30 46.05
C GLN A 78 15.46 3.89 46.16
N HIS A 79 15.09 3.50 47.38
CA HIS A 79 14.50 2.21 47.74
C HIS A 79 12.98 2.19 47.51
N GLY A 80 12.42 0.98 47.35
CA GLY A 80 10.98 0.73 47.27
C GLY A 80 10.70 -0.78 47.14
N GLU A 81 10.70 -1.47 48.27
CA GLU A 81 10.55 -2.92 48.45
C GLU A 81 9.11 -3.27 48.85
N VAL A 82 8.50 -4.35 48.30
CA VAL A 82 7.45 -5.20 48.95
C VAL A 82 7.37 -6.58 48.25
N THR A 83 7.81 -7.61 48.98
CA THR A 83 7.43 -9.05 49.11
C THR A 83 6.70 -9.90 48.05
N ASP A 84 7.09 -11.18 48.05
CA ASP A 84 6.49 -12.37 47.42
C ASP A 84 5.11 -12.82 47.96
N GLY A 85 4.46 -13.82 47.31
CA GLY A 85 3.32 -14.56 47.87
C GLY A 85 2.53 -15.49 46.91
N ASP A 86 2.88 -16.78 46.91
CA ASP A 86 2.18 -18.05 46.56
C ASP A 86 0.79 -18.12 45.86
N ASP A 87 0.72 -19.09 44.93
CA ASP A 87 -0.25 -20.20 44.74
C ASP A 87 -1.78 -20.03 44.97
N GLY A 88 -2.58 -20.47 43.99
CA GLY A 88 -4.03 -20.70 44.17
C GLY A 88 -4.81 -21.16 42.92
N GLN A 89 -5.25 -22.42 42.90
CA GLN A 89 -5.87 -23.17 41.79
C GLN A 89 -7.30 -22.76 41.35
N GLY A 90 -7.63 -23.05 40.08
CA GLY A 90 -9.01 -23.32 39.57
C GLY A 90 -9.97 -22.11 39.46
N VAL A 91 -11.08 -22.12 38.73
CA VAL A 91 -11.77 -23.07 37.81
C VAL A 91 -12.83 -22.24 37.01
N ALA A 92 -13.44 -22.64 35.88
CA ALA A 92 -13.50 -23.93 35.16
C ALA A 92 -13.80 -23.74 33.64
N GLU A 93 -14.06 -24.86 32.96
CA GLU A 93 -14.37 -25.13 31.55
C GLU A 93 -15.80 -24.78 31.08
N ALA A 94 -16.01 -24.69 29.76
CA ALA A 94 -16.98 -25.54 29.02
C ALA A 94 -16.93 -25.31 27.48
N GLU A 95 -16.38 -26.28 26.73
CA GLU A 95 -16.70 -26.47 25.30
C GLU A 95 -17.88 -27.44 25.16
N VAL A 96 -18.79 -27.22 24.20
CA VAL A 96 -19.70 -28.29 23.71
C VAL A 96 -19.75 -28.34 22.18
N THR A 97 -19.19 -29.45 21.71
CA THR A 97 -19.09 -30.08 20.39
C THR A 97 -20.21 -29.92 19.33
N LYS A 98 -19.78 -30.09 18.06
CA LYS A 98 -20.61 -30.32 16.86
C LYS A 98 -21.23 -31.74 16.83
N LYS A 99 -22.34 -31.91 16.10
CA LYS A 99 -22.66 -33.17 15.39
C LYS A 99 -23.53 -32.94 14.15
N ALA A 100 -23.54 -33.88 13.20
CA ALA A 100 -24.23 -33.80 11.91
C ALA A 100 -24.85 -35.15 11.48
N GLY A 101 -25.87 -35.09 10.59
CA GLY A 101 -26.54 -36.22 9.93
C GLY A 101 -27.74 -36.83 10.70
N GLY A 102 -28.85 -37.26 10.08
CA GLY A 102 -29.30 -37.13 8.68
C GLY A 102 -30.45 -38.10 8.29
N SER A 103 -31.09 -37.87 7.12
CA SER A 103 -31.93 -38.80 6.31
C SER A 103 -33.42 -39.04 6.62
N GLY A 104 -34.21 -39.22 5.52
CA GLY A 104 -35.62 -39.66 5.45
C GLY A 104 -36.66 -38.53 5.38
N GLY A 105 -37.71 -38.52 4.54
CA GLY A 105 -38.19 -39.44 3.48
C GLY A 105 -39.49 -38.88 2.86
N ASP A 106 -39.92 -39.36 1.69
CA ASP A 106 -40.88 -38.68 0.78
C ASP A 106 -42.38 -38.67 1.15
N ASP A 107 -43.12 -37.86 0.36
CA ASP A 107 -44.49 -38.01 -0.16
C ASP A 107 -45.61 -37.04 0.27
N GLY A 108 -46.43 -36.66 -0.74
CA GLY A 108 -47.80 -36.13 -0.55
C GLY A 108 -48.03 -34.67 -1.01
N GLY A 109 -48.69 -34.48 -2.15
CA GLY A 109 -49.10 -33.16 -2.63
C GLY A 109 -50.42 -32.63 -2.02
N GLY A 110 -50.64 -31.31 -2.10
CA GLY A 110 -51.89 -30.67 -1.64
C GLY A 110 -52.02 -29.23 -2.10
N ASN A 111 -52.99 -28.96 -2.98
CA ASN A 111 -53.33 -27.61 -3.46
C ASN A 111 -54.12 -26.85 -2.37
N GLY A 112 -53.74 -25.61 -2.04
CA GLY A 112 -54.32 -24.87 -0.92
C GLY A 112 -54.15 -23.35 -1.01
N SER A 113 -55.15 -22.66 -1.56
CA SER A 113 -55.18 -21.19 -1.65
C SER A 113 -55.35 -20.52 -0.29
N GLY A 114 -54.32 -19.85 0.22
CA GLY A 114 -54.36 -19.05 1.46
C GLY A 114 -54.07 -17.57 1.23
N LYS A 115 -55.10 -16.71 1.26
CA LYS A 115 -54.91 -15.24 1.25
C LYS A 115 -54.39 -14.78 2.62
N GLY A 116 -53.12 -14.38 2.70
CA GLY A 116 -52.54 -13.72 3.87
C GLY A 116 -52.15 -12.27 3.57
N ASN A 117 -52.95 -11.30 4.05
CA ASN A 117 -52.61 -9.87 3.94
C ASN A 117 -51.47 -9.53 4.91
N GLY A 118 -50.25 -9.39 4.40
CA GLY A 118 -49.09 -8.89 5.14
C GLY A 118 -48.41 -7.74 4.40
N LYS A 119 -49.00 -6.54 4.46
CA LYS A 119 -48.32 -5.31 3.99
C LYS A 119 -47.20 -4.93 4.95
N SER A 120 -46.05 -5.58 4.80
CA SER A 120 -44.77 -5.02 5.27
C SER A 120 -44.37 -3.91 4.30
N SER A 121 -44.82 -2.68 4.58
CA SER A 121 -44.39 -1.49 3.85
C SER A 121 -43.18 -0.86 4.54
N ASP A 122 -42.04 -1.54 4.46
CA ASP A 122 -40.75 -0.87 4.64
C ASP A 122 -40.32 -0.34 3.25
N PRO A 123 -40.42 0.97 2.99
CA PRO A 123 -40.04 1.52 1.70
C PRO A 123 -38.52 1.45 1.57
N GLN A 124 -38.03 0.39 0.91
CA GLN A 124 -36.64 0.29 0.46
C GLN A 124 -36.21 1.63 -0.14
N LYS A 125 -35.37 2.34 0.61
CA LYS A 125 -34.80 3.63 0.21
C LYS A 125 -33.89 3.36 -0.99
N LYS A 126 -34.47 3.41 -2.20
CA LYS A 126 -33.71 3.33 -3.45
C LYS A 126 -32.52 4.27 -3.31
N SER A 127 -31.31 3.72 -3.42
CA SER A 127 -30.11 4.54 -3.44
C SER A 127 -30.25 5.53 -4.60
N GLU A 128 -30.22 6.83 -4.32
CA GLU A 128 -30.22 7.90 -5.35
C GLU A 128 -29.00 7.80 -6.28
N PHE A 129 -28.04 6.96 -5.91
CA PHE A 129 -26.88 6.60 -6.71
C PHE A 129 -27.09 5.38 -7.62
N ALA A 130 -28.32 4.86 -7.73
CA ALA A 130 -28.68 3.79 -8.64
C ALA A 130 -28.76 4.26 -10.13
N SER A 131 -27.65 4.77 -10.64
CA SER A 131 -27.34 4.72 -12.07
C SER A 131 -25.88 4.28 -12.25
N SER A 132 -25.67 3.29 -13.10
CA SER A 132 -24.36 2.66 -13.31
C SER A 132 -23.39 3.61 -14.01
N GLY A 133 -22.39 4.12 -13.29
CA GLY A 133 -21.18 4.71 -13.89
C GLY A 133 -21.37 6.04 -14.63
N GLY A 134 -22.37 6.84 -14.26
CA GLY A 134 -22.63 8.14 -14.90
C GLY A 134 -21.42 9.09 -14.84
N ARG A 135 -21.14 9.74 -15.97
CA ARG A 135 -20.28 10.93 -16.08
C ARG A 135 -21.17 12.17 -16.06
N ASP A 136 -20.72 13.25 -15.43
CA ASP A 136 -21.49 14.52 -15.42
C ASP A 136 -21.29 15.36 -16.69
N CYS A 137 -20.30 15.02 -17.52
CA CYS A 137 -19.99 15.65 -18.81
C CYS A 137 -19.11 14.71 -19.66
N ASP A 138 -18.93 15.00 -20.95
CA ASP A 138 -18.17 14.12 -21.87
C ASP A 138 -16.71 13.89 -21.43
N VAL A 139 -16.07 14.95 -20.91
CA VAL A 139 -14.69 14.96 -20.39
C VAL A 139 -14.59 14.60 -18.90
N CYS A 140 -15.73 14.41 -18.22
CA CYS A 140 -15.76 14.11 -16.80
C CYS A 140 -15.43 12.63 -16.53
N PRO A 141 -14.73 12.31 -15.42
CA PRO A 141 -14.42 10.92 -15.09
C PRO A 141 -15.71 10.12 -14.79
N PRO A 142 -15.77 8.82 -15.15
CA PRO A 142 -16.86 7.94 -14.75
C PRO A 142 -16.79 7.70 -13.23
N MET A 143 -17.91 7.91 -12.54
CA MET A 143 -17.96 7.86 -11.09
C MET A 143 -18.55 6.54 -10.57
N VAL A 144 -17.94 5.97 -9.53
CA VAL A 144 -18.51 4.92 -8.68
C VAL A 144 -19.12 5.60 -7.47
N ALA A 145 -20.35 5.23 -7.12
CA ALA A 145 -21.06 5.84 -6.02
C ALA A 145 -21.14 4.92 -4.80
N LEU A 146 -20.82 5.47 -3.64
CA LEU A 146 -20.66 4.76 -2.38
C LEU A 146 -21.67 5.28 -1.35
N ASN A 147 -22.39 4.34 -0.73
CA ASN A 147 -23.28 4.67 0.37
C ASN A 147 -22.44 5.10 1.59
N GLY A 148 -22.90 6.14 2.29
CA GLY A 148 -22.34 6.50 3.59
C GLY A 148 -22.69 5.47 4.66
N GLY A 149 -21.95 5.50 5.77
CA GLY A 149 -22.13 4.56 6.88
C GLY A 149 -20.85 4.41 7.70
N LYS A 150 -20.86 3.43 8.60
CA LYS A 150 -19.66 3.02 9.34
C LYS A 150 -18.64 2.40 8.40
N THR A 151 -17.37 2.68 8.64
CA THR A 151 -16.24 2.05 7.94
C THR A 151 -15.09 1.81 8.90
N VAL A 152 -14.19 0.92 8.50
CA VAL A 152 -12.96 0.60 9.23
C VAL A 152 -11.75 0.87 8.32
N VAL A 153 -10.74 1.53 8.87
CA VAL A 153 -9.47 1.88 8.19
C VAL A 153 -8.28 1.49 9.05
N GLY A 154 -7.06 1.56 8.52
CA GLY A 154 -5.85 1.12 9.22
C GLY A 154 -5.81 -0.41 9.34
N THR A 155 -5.06 -0.96 10.29
CA THR A 155 -4.97 -2.43 10.43
C THR A 155 -4.55 -2.91 11.82
N LEU A 156 -4.75 -4.20 12.10
CA LEU A 156 -4.13 -4.88 13.24
C LEU A 156 -2.77 -5.50 12.88
N PHE A 157 -2.41 -5.53 11.59
CA PHE A 157 -1.12 -6.04 11.13
C PHE A 157 -0.03 -4.99 11.30
N HIS A 158 1.04 -5.34 12.00
CA HIS A 158 2.18 -4.44 12.16
C HIS A 158 2.94 -4.31 10.83
N ALA A 159 3.54 -3.14 10.60
CA ALA A 159 4.34 -2.89 9.40
C ALA A 159 5.53 -3.86 9.27
N ALA A 160 5.92 -4.16 8.04
CA ALA A 160 7.07 -5.02 7.75
C ALA A 160 8.40 -4.29 8.05
N GLY A 161 8.80 -4.27 9.31
CA GLY A 161 10.06 -3.71 9.79
C GLY A 161 10.06 -2.17 9.95
N ALA A 162 11.11 -1.65 10.59
CA ALA A 162 11.22 -0.24 10.98
C ALA A 162 11.28 0.78 9.81
N ALA A 163 11.51 0.30 8.58
CA ALA A 163 11.53 1.11 7.36
C ALA A 163 10.28 0.88 6.46
N GLY A 164 9.30 0.11 6.93
CA GLY A 164 8.05 -0.12 6.20
C GLY A 164 7.10 1.09 6.26
N PRO A 165 6.09 1.15 5.35
CA PRO A 165 5.06 2.18 5.43
C PRO A 165 4.27 2.07 6.73
N LYS A 166 3.88 3.21 7.31
CA LYS A 166 2.99 3.26 8.48
C LYS A 166 1.59 2.78 8.06
N LEU A 167 1.08 1.76 8.75
CA LEU A 167 -0.23 1.15 8.47
C LEU A 167 -1.32 1.57 9.49
N GLY A 168 -0.93 2.16 10.61
CA GLY A 168 -1.86 2.58 11.67
C GLY A 168 -2.53 1.40 12.41
N PRO A 169 -3.06 1.64 13.63
CA PRO A 169 -4.00 0.71 14.23
C PRO A 169 -5.30 0.66 13.43
N LEU A 170 -6.10 -0.39 13.64
CA LEU A 170 -7.45 -0.51 13.08
C LEU A 170 -8.38 0.52 13.75
N GLN A 171 -9.16 1.26 12.97
CA GLN A 171 -10.02 2.35 13.46
C GLN A 171 -11.40 2.32 12.82
N GLU A 172 -12.46 2.38 13.65
CA GLU A 172 -13.82 2.62 13.17
C GLU A 172 -14.09 4.13 13.04
N THR A 173 -14.76 4.52 11.96
CA THR A 173 -15.26 5.89 11.74
C THR A 173 -16.53 5.84 10.90
N SER A 174 -17.08 6.98 10.49
CA SER A 174 -18.27 7.05 9.62
C SER A 174 -18.12 8.08 8.51
N LEU A 175 -18.53 7.69 7.30
CA LEU A 175 -18.53 8.54 6.11
C LEU A 175 -19.95 8.95 5.73
N LYS A 176 -20.08 10.15 5.16
CA LYS A 176 -21.27 10.53 4.37
C LYS A 176 -21.22 9.81 3.02
N ALA A 177 -22.35 9.72 2.33
CA ALA A 177 -22.37 9.17 0.97
C ALA A 177 -21.63 10.11 0.00
N PHE A 178 -20.85 9.53 -0.91
CA PHE A 178 -20.04 10.23 -1.91
C PHE A 178 -19.86 9.35 -3.14
N ALA A 179 -19.40 9.93 -4.24
CA ALA A 179 -18.90 9.17 -5.38
C ALA A 179 -17.40 9.42 -5.55
N ILE A 180 -16.68 8.48 -6.14
CA ILE A 180 -15.23 8.53 -6.43
C ILE A 180 -14.99 8.10 -7.87
N SER A 181 -13.98 8.63 -8.56
CA SER A 181 -13.69 8.24 -9.93
C SER A 181 -13.31 6.75 -10.01
N ARG A 182 -13.91 6.04 -10.97
CA ARG A 182 -13.71 4.58 -11.18
C ARG A 182 -12.25 4.22 -11.41
N TYR A 183 -11.56 5.14 -12.07
CA TYR A 183 -10.15 5.09 -12.48
C TYR A 183 -9.43 6.29 -11.86
N GLU A 184 -8.10 6.26 -11.87
CA GLU A 184 -7.28 7.47 -11.79
C GLU A 184 -7.70 8.46 -12.90
N ILE A 185 -7.47 9.76 -12.69
CA ILE A 185 -7.69 10.75 -13.74
C ILE A 185 -6.67 10.52 -14.86
N THR A 186 -7.13 10.40 -16.10
CA THR A 186 -6.24 10.09 -17.23
C THR A 186 -5.56 11.34 -17.81
N VAL A 187 -4.49 11.13 -18.57
CA VAL A 187 -3.81 12.20 -19.32
C VAL A 187 -4.78 12.97 -20.21
N ALA A 188 -5.69 12.29 -20.93
CA ALA A 188 -6.72 12.94 -21.77
C ALA A 188 -7.66 13.85 -20.96
N GLN A 189 -8.11 13.39 -19.79
CA GLN A 189 -9.00 14.15 -18.91
C GLN A 189 -8.30 15.40 -18.37
N PHE A 190 -7.05 15.27 -17.94
CA PHE A 190 -6.27 16.39 -17.44
C PHE A 190 -5.83 17.37 -18.56
N ASP A 191 -5.53 16.89 -19.76
CA ASP A 191 -5.28 17.73 -20.93
C ASP A 191 -6.51 18.54 -21.34
N ALA A 192 -7.73 17.99 -21.22
CA ALA A 192 -8.97 18.74 -21.44
C ALA A 192 -9.10 19.93 -20.47
N PHE A 193 -8.76 19.76 -19.20
CA PHE A 193 -8.67 20.86 -18.22
C PHE A 193 -7.62 21.91 -18.63
N VAL A 194 -6.41 21.46 -18.96
CA VAL A 194 -5.29 22.34 -19.35
C VAL A 194 -5.67 23.20 -20.57
N LYS A 195 -6.26 22.57 -21.59
CA LYS A 195 -6.78 23.26 -22.79
C LYS A 195 -7.92 24.23 -22.46
N ALA A 196 -8.91 23.81 -21.66
CA ALA A 196 -10.08 24.63 -21.34
C ALA A 196 -9.75 25.87 -20.49
N LYS A 197 -8.70 25.82 -19.67
CA LYS A 197 -8.30 26.91 -18.76
C LYS A 197 -7.05 27.67 -19.19
N GLY A 198 -6.31 27.20 -20.19
CA GLY A 198 -4.96 27.70 -20.49
C GLY A 198 -4.00 27.51 -19.31
N TYR A 199 -4.25 26.47 -18.50
CA TYR A 199 -3.54 26.24 -17.24
C TYR A 199 -2.08 25.83 -17.48
N LYS A 200 -1.21 26.12 -16.51
CA LYS A 200 0.22 25.79 -16.57
C LYS A 200 0.55 24.87 -15.38
N PRO A 201 0.55 23.54 -15.58
CA PRO A 201 0.94 22.58 -14.54
C PRO A 201 2.42 22.69 -14.16
N ALA A 202 2.82 21.89 -13.17
CA ALA A 202 4.23 21.63 -12.87
C ALA A 202 5.06 21.29 -14.13
N ASN A 203 6.28 21.83 -14.20
CA ASN A 203 7.23 21.67 -15.30
C ASN A 203 8.59 21.09 -14.84
N VAL A 204 8.60 20.46 -13.66
CA VAL A 204 9.74 19.74 -13.10
C VAL A 204 9.18 18.47 -12.47
N CYS A 205 9.68 17.29 -12.86
CA CYS A 205 9.17 16.02 -12.36
C CYS A 205 10.27 15.16 -11.72
N ARG A 206 9.97 14.55 -10.57
CA ARG A 206 10.87 13.62 -9.90
C ARG A 206 10.86 12.25 -10.57
N ALA A 207 12.04 11.76 -10.91
CA ALA A 207 12.32 10.44 -11.46
C ALA A 207 13.31 9.73 -10.52
N GLY A 208 12.78 9.06 -9.49
CA GLY A 208 13.59 8.44 -8.43
C GLY A 208 14.37 9.48 -7.63
N GLN A 209 15.69 9.58 -7.88
CA GLN A 209 16.58 10.56 -7.23
C GLN A 209 16.86 11.80 -8.11
N GLN A 210 16.35 11.83 -9.34
CA GLN A 210 16.58 12.92 -10.30
C GLN A 210 15.37 13.86 -10.36
N MET A 211 15.63 15.15 -10.58
CA MET A 211 14.59 16.15 -10.89
C MET A 211 14.70 16.51 -12.37
N LEU A 212 13.78 16.03 -13.18
CA LEU A 212 13.73 16.26 -14.63
C LEU A 212 13.18 17.67 -14.89
N GLN A 213 14.08 18.61 -15.15
CA GLN A 213 13.75 19.99 -15.50
C GLN A 213 13.10 20.05 -16.89
N GLY A 214 11.95 20.73 -17.01
CA GLY A 214 11.17 20.81 -18.24
C GLY A 214 10.23 19.62 -18.50
N ALA A 215 10.29 18.55 -17.70
CA ALA A 215 9.35 17.44 -17.82
C ALA A 215 7.93 17.88 -17.45
N THR A 216 6.93 17.33 -18.15
CA THR A 216 5.52 17.69 -18.00
C THR A 216 4.65 16.44 -17.87
N TYR A 217 3.37 16.62 -17.55
CA TYR A 217 2.39 15.54 -17.51
C TYR A 217 2.14 14.82 -18.86
N LYS A 218 2.69 15.32 -19.99
CA LYS A 218 2.67 14.64 -21.31
C LYS A 218 3.98 13.95 -21.65
N GLU A 219 5.08 14.46 -21.09
CA GLU A 219 6.43 13.98 -21.29
C GLU A 219 7.06 13.77 -19.90
N PRO A 220 6.55 12.79 -19.12
CA PRO A 220 6.99 12.59 -17.74
C PRO A 220 8.41 12.01 -17.63
N GLY A 221 8.98 11.51 -18.73
CA GLY A 221 10.21 10.71 -18.74
C GLY A 221 9.97 9.21 -18.58
N ILE A 222 8.73 8.75 -18.78
CA ILE A 222 8.32 7.34 -18.93
C ILE A 222 7.35 7.23 -20.12
N GLU A 223 7.13 6.02 -20.62
CA GLU A 223 6.07 5.75 -21.60
C GLU A 223 4.69 6.02 -20.98
N GLN A 224 3.88 6.84 -21.66
CA GLN A 224 2.56 7.22 -21.18
C GLN A 224 1.64 7.55 -22.36
N ALA A 225 0.45 6.92 -22.41
CA ALA A 225 -0.59 7.21 -23.39
C ALA A 225 -1.73 8.05 -22.78
N GLU A 226 -2.68 8.48 -23.62
CA GLU A 226 -3.79 9.37 -23.23
C GLU A 226 -4.76 8.75 -22.20
N ASP A 227 -4.81 7.41 -22.12
CA ASP A 227 -5.63 6.60 -21.21
C ASP A 227 -4.86 6.06 -19.99
N HIS A 228 -3.58 6.39 -19.86
CA HIS A 228 -2.81 6.17 -18.63
C HIS A 228 -3.22 7.19 -17.55
N PRO A 229 -3.03 6.90 -16.25
CA PRO A 229 -3.15 7.90 -15.20
C PRO A 229 -2.22 9.08 -15.49
N VAL A 230 -2.69 10.30 -15.24
CA VAL A 230 -1.85 11.49 -15.28
C VAL A 230 -0.88 11.48 -14.09
N VAL A 231 0.39 11.72 -14.37
CA VAL A 231 1.49 11.84 -13.39
C VAL A 231 2.32 13.08 -13.73
N CYS A 232 3.42 13.33 -13.00
CA CYS A 232 4.22 14.54 -13.17
C CYS A 232 3.38 15.84 -13.05
N ILE A 233 2.47 15.82 -12.08
CA ILE A 233 1.67 16.96 -11.64
C ILE A 233 1.85 17.17 -10.13
N SER A 234 1.69 18.40 -9.67
CA SER A 234 1.69 18.76 -8.24
C SER A 234 0.33 18.54 -7.60
N TRP A 235 0.26 18.60 -6.27
CA TRP A 235 -1.02 18.56 -5.55
C TRP A 235 -1.91 19.76 -5.91
N HIS A 236 -1.32 20.93 -6.17
CA HIS A 236 -2.06 22.12 -6.62
C HIS A 236 -2.70 21.93 -8.00
N ASP A 237 -2.03 21.24 -8.91
CA ASP A 237 -2.56 20.92 -10.24
C ASP A 237 -3.79 20.00 -10.14
N ALA A 238 -3.71 18.94 -9.31
CA ALA A 238 -4.82 18.02 -9.04
C ALA A 238 -6.01 18.70 -8.32
N SER A 239 -5.71 19.64 -7.42
CA SER A 239 -6.70 20.48 -6.74
C SER A 239 -7.38 21.46 -7.71
N ALA A 240 -6.61 22.11 -8.60
CA ALA A 240 -7.13 23.01 -9.64
C ALA A 240 -8.04 22.27 -10.64
N TYR A 241 -7.68 21.06 -11.05
CA TYR A 241 -8.54 20.18 -11.85
C TYR A 241 -9.87 19.86 -11.13
N SER A 242 -9.81 19.54 -9.83
CA SER A 242 -11.01 19.25 -9.02
C SER A 242 -11.94 20.47 -8.88
N ASN A 243 -11.37 21.66 -8.76
CA ASN A 243 -12.12 22.91 -8.75
C ASN A 243 -12.74 23.20 -10.14
N TRP A 244 -12.01 22.96 -11.23
CA TRP A 244 -12.55 23.08 -12.59
C TRP A 244 -13.73 22.14 -12.86
N LEU A 245 -13.68 20.88 -12.40
CA LEU A 245 -14.84 19.99 -12.47
C LEU A 245 -16.03 20.57 -11.68
N THR A 246 -15.78 21.19 -10.53
CA THR A 246 -16.84 21.85 -9.74
C THR A 246 -17.49 23.01 -10.49
N GLU A 247 -16.67 23.90 -11.07
CA GLU A 247 -17.15 25.03 -11.89
C GLU A 247 -17.91 24.58 -13.14
N THR A 248 -17.46 23.49 -13.78
CA THR A 248 -18.00 23.01 -15.06
C THR A 248 -19.31 22.23 -14.91
N THR A 249 -19.45 21.48 -13.81
CA THR A 249 -20.62 20.61 -13.58
C THR A 249 -21.64 21.20 -12.62
N GLY A 250 -21.28 22.22 -11.84
CA GLY A 250 -22.05 22.71 -10.70
C GLY A 250 -22.07 21.76 -9.49
N ARG A 251 -21.49 20.55 -9.61
CA ARG A 251 -21.42 19.55 -8.53
C ARG A 251 -20.14 19.73 -7.73
N ARG A 252 -20.19 19.52 -6.41
CA ARG A 252 -18.99 19.65 -5.56
C ARG A 252 -18.00 18.49 -5.78
N TYR A 253 -16.92 18.76 -6.51
CA TYR A 253 -15.77 17.87 -6.66
C TYR A 253 -14.62 18.26 -5.71
N ALA A 254 -13.77 17.29 -5.34
CA ALA A 254 -12.56 17.48 -4.55
C ALA A 254 -11.60 16.29 -4.69
N LEU A 255 -10.40 16.40 -4.11
CA LEU A 255 -9.56 15.22 -3.80
C LEU A 255 -10.18 14.41 -2.63
N PRO A 256 -10.06 13.07 -2.63
CA PRO A 256 -10.49 12.24 -1.51
C PRO A 256 -9.73 12.57 -0.22
N SER A 257 -10.34 12.33 0.94
CA SER A 257 -9.59 12.09 2.18
C SER A 257 -8.96 10.71 2.16
N GLU A 258 -7.97 10.50 3.03
CA GLU A 258 -7.44 9.17 3.34
C GLU A 258 -8.56 8.17 3.68
N ILE A 259 -9.55 8.57 4.49
CA ILE A 259 -10.65 7.70 4.92
C ILE A 259 -11.57 7.35 3.74
N GLU A 260 -11.92 8.33 2.90
CA GLU A 260 -12.75 8.11 1.70
C GLU A 260 -12.02 7.22 0.68
N TRP A 261 -10.73 7.46 0.48
CA TRP A 261 -9.89 6.66 -0.40
C TRP A 261 -9.79 5.21 0.09
N GLU A 262 -9.46 5.00 1.37
CA GLU A 262 -9.25 3.66 1.91
C GLU A 262 -10.55 2.86 2.02
N HIS A 263 -11.66 3.51 2.38
CA HIS A 263 -13.00 2.90 2.31
C HIS A 263 -13.32 2.40 0.90
N ALA A 264 -13.10 3.26 -0.11
CA ALA A 264 -13.38 2.94 -1.50
C ALA A 264 -12.46 1.84 -2.03
N ALA A 265 -11.18 1.85 -1.67
CA ALA A 265 -10.19 0.85 -2.06
C ALA A 265 -10.49 -0.52 -1.43
N ARG A 266 -10.80 -0.57 -0.13
CA ARG A 266 -11.11 -1.80 0.60
C ARG A 266 -12.34 -2.54 0.08
N ALA A 267 -13.39 -1.80 -0.31
CA ALA A 267 -14.67 -2.35 -0.74
C ALA A 267 -15.22 -3.49 0.17
N GLY A 268 -15.13 -3.27 1.49
CA GLY A 268 -15.53 -4.22 2.53
C GLY A 268 -14.42 -5.18 3.02
N SER A 269 -13.22 -5.15 2.45
CA SER A 269 -12.11 -6.02 2.85
C SER A 269 -11.37 -5.53 4.11
N PHE A 270 -11.19 -6.44 5.06
CA PHE A 270 -10.34 -6.27 6.25
C PHE A 270 -8.89 -6.75 6.04
N GLU A 271 -8.59 -7.35 4.88
CA GLU A 271 -7.25 -7.81 4.52
C GLU A 271 -6.34 -6.64 4.10
N LEU A 272 -5.10 -6.94 3.69
CA LEU A 272 -4.12 -5.94 3.27
C LEU A 272 -4.31 -5.48 1.81
N TYR A 273 -4.84 -6.36 0.96
CA TYR A 273 -5.12 -6.12 -0.46
C TYR A 273 -6.51 -6.65 -0.85
N GLN A 274 -7.04 -6.26 -2.02
CA GLN A 274 -8.30 -6.81 -2.54
C GLN A 274 -8.21 -8.33 -2.79
N THR A 275 -6.99 -8.82 -2.99
CA THR A 275 -6.61 -10.22 -3.22
C THR A 275 -6.27 -10.97 -1.92
N GLY A 276 -6.53 -10.38 -0.75
CA GLY A 276 -6.23 -10.94 0.56
C GLY A 276 -4.87 -10.49 1.09
N LYS A 277 -3.98 -11.45 1.42
CA LYS A 277 -2.71 -11.21 2.12
C LYS A 277 -1.51 -10.96 1.21
N GLN A 278 -1.66 -11.20 -0.09
CA GLN A 278 -0.61 -11.07 -1.09
C GLN A 278 -1.18 -10.47 -2.37
N ILE A 279 -0.31 -9.88 -3.19
CA ILE A 279 -0.63 -9.33 -4.50
C ILE A 279 0.47 -9.70 -5.49
N HIS A 280 0.09 -10.01 -6.73
CA HIS A 280 0.98 -10.47 -7.80
C HIS A 280 0.87 -9.56 -9.04
N GLY A 281 1.88 -9.54 -9.91
CA GLY A 281 1.90 -8.64 -11.08
C GLY A 281 0.76 -8.81 -12.09
N ALA A 282 0.05 -9.96 -12.06
CA ALA A 282 -1.17 -10.16 -12.86
C ALA A 282 -2.40 -9.41 -12.31
N GLN A 283 -2.31 -8.81 -11.12
CA GLN A 283 -3.44 -8.22 -10.36
C GLN A 283 -3.29 -6.71 -10.14
N ALA A 284 -2.11 -6.15 -10.41
CA ALA A 284 -1.76 -4.73 -10.23
C ALA A 284 -0.49 -4.38 -11.03
N GLN A 285 -0.30 -3.10 -11.34
CA GLN A 285 0.92 -2.59 -11.97
C GLN A 285 1.91 -2.10 -10.91
N PHE A 286 2.95 -2.87 -10.63
CA PHE A 286 3.98 -2.51 -9.65
C PHE A 286 5.29 -3.27 -9.87
N ARG A 287 6.35 -2.90 -9.14
CA ARG A 287 7.66 -3.54 -9.24
C ARG A 287 7.68 -4.89 -8.55
N THR A 288 7.48 -5.95 -9.34
CA THR A 288 7.66 -7.35 -8.94
C THR A 288 8.82 -8.01 -9.69
N VAL A 289 9.34 -9.11 -9.14
CA VAL A 289 10.42 -9.90 -9.77
C VAL A 289 9.92 -10.53 -11.07
N GLY A 290 10.76 -10.51 -12.11
CA GLY A 290 10.44 -11.05 -13.44
C GLY A 290 9.55 -10.18 -14.33
N ASP A 291 8.98 -9.08 -13.80
CA ASP A 291 8.14 -8.18 -14.57
C ASP A 291 8.98 -7.11 -15.31
N PRO A 292 8.87 -6.98 -16.64
CA PRO A 292 9.62 -6.00 -17.42
C PRO A 292 9.00 -4.60 -17.45
N ARG A 293 7.77 -4.39 -16.94
CA ARG A 293 7.06 -3.09 -17.04
C ARG A 293 7.74 -2.01 -16.19
N ARG A 294 7.94 -0.80 -16.74
CA ARG A 294 8.69 0.32 -16.12
C ARG A 294 8.00 1.69 -16.29
N SER A 295 6.69 1.68 -16.33
CA SER A 295 5.84 2.86 -16.54
C SER A 295 4.46 2.63 -15.90
N THR A 296 3.59 3.64 -15.97
CA THR A 296 2.14 3.45 -15.80
C THR A 296 1.57 2.62 -16.95
N VAL A 297 0.35 2.13 -16.79
CA VAL A 297 -0.43 1.45 -17.84
C VAL A 297 -1.82 2.09 -17.97
N ALA A 298 -2.50 1.80 -19.07
CA ALA A 298 -3.89 2.21 -19.28
C ALA A 298 -4.79 1.83 -18.09
N VAL A 299 -5.61 2.77 -17.65
CA VAL A 299 -6.49 2.57 -16.50
C VAL A 299 -7.55 1.49 -16.77
N GLY A 300 -7.92 0.74 -15.74
CA GLY A 300 -8.87 -0.36 -15.84
C GLY A 300 -8.29 -1.67 -16.37
N GLY A 301 -6.97 -1.75 -16.59
CA GLY A 301 -6.29 -2.96 -17.08
C GLY A 301 -6.33 -4.15 -16.10
N PHE A 302 -6.62 -3.90 -14.81
CA PHE A 302 -6.75 -4.94 -13.78
C PHE A 302 -8.19 -5.04 -13.26
N SER A 303 -8.50 -6.17 -12.61
CA SER A 303 -9.81 -6.41 -12.01
C SER A 303 -10.21 -5.34 -11.00
N ALA A 304 -11.45 -4.88 -11.10
CA ALA A 304 -12.05 -3.98 -10.13
C ALA A 304 -12.32 -4.68 -8.79
N ASN A 305 -12.36 -3.89 -7.71
CA ASN A 305 -12.80 -4.34 -6.40
C ASN A 305 -14.34 -4.48 -6.33
N ASN A 306 -14.88 -4.90 -5.17
CA ASN A 306 -16.33 -5.13 -4.99
C ASN A 306 -17.21 -3.88 -5.18
N PHE A 307 -16.64 -2.67 -5.14
CA PHE A 307 -17.37 -1.42 -5.44
C PHE A 307 -17.24 -1.00 -6.92
N GLY A 308 -16.37 -1.66 -7.69
CA GLY A 308 -16.12 -1.34 -9.09
C GLY A 308 -15.00 -0.32 -9.32
N LEU A 309 -14.14 -0.05 -8.33
CA LEU A 309 -12.92 0.73 -8.55
C LEU A 309 -11.82 -0.18 -9.10
N HIS A 310 -11.12 0.29 -10.14
CA HIS A 310 -9.92 -0.36 -10.66
C HIS A 310 -8.66 0.32 -10.11
N ASP A 311 -7.52 -0.35 -10.24
CA ASP A 311 -6.19 0.24 -10.06
C ASP A 311 -5.94 0.82 -8.64
N VAL A 312 -6.62 0.30 -7.62
CA VAL A 312 -6.47 0.73 -6.21
C VAL A 312 -5.16 0.25 -5.55
N HIS A 313 -4.33 -0.44 -6.33
CA HIS A 313 -3.04 -1.00 -5.96
C HIS A 313 -2.06 -0.78 -7.11
N GLY A 314 -1.05 0.07 -6.92
CA GLY A 314 -0.06 0.35 -7.96
C GLY A 314 -0.60 1.30 -9.04
N ASN A 315 -0.04 1.18 -10.25
CA ASN A 315 -0.19 2.12 -11.36
C ASN A 315 0.33 3.52 -10.98
N ALA A 316 -0.49 4.43 -10.45
CA ALA A 316 -0.05 5.67 -9.80
C ALA A 316 -0.50 5.74 -8.34
N ALA A 317 0.41 6.18 -7.45
CA ALA A 317 0.03 6.57 -6.10
C ALA A 317 -0.83 7.84 -6.15
N GLU A 318 -1.81 7.96 -5.26
CA GLU A 318 -2.88 8.95 -5.41
C GLU A 318 -2.85 10.03 -4.35
N PHE A 319 -2.90 11.30 -4.76
CA PHE A 319 -3.06 12.44 -3.85
C PHE A 319 -4.38 12.37 -3.06
N VAL A 320 -4.28 12.51 -1.74
CA VAL A 320 -5.42 12.82 -0.86
C VAL A 320 -5.32 14.26 -0.33
N LYS A 321 -6.43 14.82 0.19
CA LYS A 321 -6.45 16.17 0.78
C LYS A 321 -5.81 16.26 2.16
N ASN A 322 -5.62 15.13 2.85
CA ASN A 322 -5.03 15.11 4.18
C ASN A 322 -3.55 15.53 4.16
N CYS A 323 -3.16 16.30 5.17
CA CYS A 323 -1.77 16.62 5.44
C CYS A 323 -1.02 15.38 5.92
N TRP A 324 0.25 15.28 5.54
CA TRP A 324 1.13 14.30 6.17
C TRP A 324 1.23 14.57 7.66
N ASN A 325 1.26 13.49 8.42
CA ASN A 325 1.53 13.48 9.85
C ASN A 325 2.19 12.16 10.20
N GLU A 326 2.99 12.15 11.25
CA GLU A 326 3.66 10.94 11.72
C GLU A 326 2.77 10.04 12.59
N SER A 327 1.57 10.53 12.97
CA SER A 327 0.64 9.77 13.78
C SER A 327 0.14 8.56 13.01
N GLU A 328 0.14 7.42 13.68
CA GLU A 328 -0.46 6.18 13.18
C GLU A 328 -2.00 6.28 13.08
N ASN A 329 -2.61 7.24 13.77
CA ASN A 329 -4.05 7.49 13.76
C ASN A 329 -4.50 8.19 12.46
N ALA A 330 -5.05 7.44 11.51
CA ALA A 330 -5.57 7.96 10.23
C ALA A 330 -6.74 8.94 10.44
N VAL A 331 -7.61 8.70 11.43
CA VAL A 331 -8.73 9.61 11.77
C VAL A 331 -8.24 10.96 12.33
N ALA A 332 -7.02 11.03 12.86
CA ALA A 332 -6.41 12.28 13.34
C ALA A 332 -5.72 13.11 12.21
N ALA A 333 -5.68 12.62 10.97
CA ALA A 333 -5.00 13.31 9.87
C ALA A 333 -5.74 14.60 9.48
N SER A 334 -5.13 15.77 9.73
CA SER A 334 -5.73 17.07 9.46
C SER A 334 -5.94 17.34 7.96
N VAL A 335 -6.90 18.22 7.66
CA VAL A 335 -7.13 18.79 6.33
C VAL A 335 -7.00 20.31 6.46
N GLY A 336 -6.24 20.93 5.56
CA GLY A 336 -5.91 22.36 5.63
C GLY A 336 -4.59 22.67 4.91
N GLU A 337 -3.92 23.75 5.33
CA GLU A 337 -2.63 24.17 4.80
C GLU A 337 -1.45 23.39 5.42
N CYS A 338 -0.57 22.88 4.58
CA CYS A 338 0.63 22.13 4.96
C CYS A 338 1.59 21.98 3.78
N SER A 339 2.88 21.82 4.07
CA SER A 339 3.94 21.62 3.07
C SER A 339 3.99 20.21 2.48
N LEU A 340 3.49 19.22 3.23
CA LEU A 340 3.55 17.80 2.89
C LEU A 340 2.13 17.21 2.84
N ARG A 341 1.80 16.59 1.72
CA ARG A 341 0.52 15.90 1.48
C ARG A 341 0.74 14.40 1.55
N MET A 342 -0.31 13.69 1.93
CA MET A 342 -0.30 12.23 1.95
C MET A 342 -0.69 11.68 0.56
N ILE A 343 -0.11 10.53 0.22
CA ILE A 343 -0.48 9.71 -0.95
C ILE A 343 -0.77 8.26 -0.53
N LYS A 344 -1.66 7.60 -1.27
CA LYS A 344 -2.14 6.22 -1.03
C LYS A 344 -1.96 5.35 -2.29
N GLY A 345 -2.26 4.04 -2.21
CA GLY A 345 -2.28 3.11 -3.35
C GLY A 345 -0.93 2.57 -3.85
N GLY A 346 0.13 3.38 -3.78
CA GLY A 346 1.46 3.04 -4.30
C GLY A 346 1.54 3.10 -5.83
N ALA A 347 2.75 3.23 -6.37
CA ALA A 347 3.00 3.46 -7.80
C ALA A 347 3.62 2.25 -8.51
N TRP A 348 3.68 2.31 -9.84
CA TRP A 348 4.30 1.30 -10.71
C TRP A 348 5.74 0.91 -10.35
N TYR A 349 6.53 1.79 -9.73
CA TYR A 349 7.91 1.49 -9.30
C TYR A 349 8.00 0.93 -7.86
N ASN A 350 6.91 0.95 -7.08
CA ASN A 350 6.91 0.48 -5.70
C ASN A 350 6.80 -1.06 -5.61
N THR A 351 7.18 -1.61 -4.46
CA THR A 351 6.98 -3.02 -4.11
C THR A 351 5.71 -3.23 -3.28
N GLY A 352 5.17 -4.46 -3.28
CA GLY A 352 3.92 -4.85 -2.63
C GLY A 352 3.57 -4.19 -1.28
N PRO A 353 4.48 -4.08 -0.27
CA PRO A 353 4.17 -3.42 1.00
C PRO A 353 3.61 -1.99 0.89
N HIS A 354 3.98 -1.24 -0.15
CA HIS A 354 3.48 0.12 -0.39
C HIS A 354 2.07 0.15 -1.00
N LEU A 355 1.59 -0.98 -1.52
CA LEU A 355 0.29 -1.11 -2.18
C LEU A 355 -0.84 -1.51 -1.21
N GLN A 356 -0.52 -1.80 0.05
CA GLN A 356 -1.50 -2.21 1.05
C GLN A 356 -2.51 -1.08 1.29
N PHE A 357 -3.80 -1.39 1.47
CA PHE A 357 -4.84 -0.37 1.73
C PHE A 357 -4.45 0.67 2.80
N PRO A 358 -3.91 0.28 3.97
CA PRO A 358 -3.52 1.24 5.00
C PRO A 358 -2.17 1.90 4.77
N ALA A 359 -1.38 1.51 3.76
CA ALA A 359 -0.07 2.11 3.51
C ALA A 359 -0.19 3.61 3.23
N ARG A 360 0.72 4.39 3.81
CA ARG A 360 0.80 5.85 3.70
C ARG A 360 2.20 6.24 3.26
N ALA A 361 2.28 7.16 2.30
CA ALA A 361 3.51 7.87 1.95
C ALA A 361 3.25 9.38 1.86
N GLN A 362 4.30 10.16 1.63
CA GLN A 362 4.26 11.62 1.60
C GLN A 362 4.91 12.19 0.33
N ILE A 363 4.52 13.41 -0.01
CA ILE A 363 5.08 14.21 -1.10
C ILE A 363 4.94 15.70 -0.78
N GLY A 364 5.89 16.54 -1.23
CA GLY A 364 5.77 17.99 -1.10
C GLY A 364 4.59 18.53 -1.92
N ILE A 365 3.91 19.57 -1.43
CA ILE A 365 2.72 20.13 -2.12
C ILE A 365 3.04 20.71 -3.51
N LEU A 366 4.30 21.11 -3.73
CA LEU A 366 4.86 21.59 -5.00
C LEU A 366 5.60 20.49 -5.80
N ASP A 367 5.85 19.33 -5.21
CA ASP A 367 6.56 18.25 -5.89
C ASP A 367 5.62 17.56 -6.90
N ALA A 368 6.17 17.22 -8.07
CA ALA A 368 5.56 16.33 -9.03
C ALA A 368 6.45 15.09 -9.22
N ASP A 369 5.86 13.93 -9.51
CA ASP A 369 6.56 12.64 -9.56
C ASP A 369 6.00 11.73 -10.66
N GLN A 370 6.86 10.94 -11.31
CA GLN A 370 6.50 9.97 -12.36
C GLN A 370 5.57 8.84 -11.90
N GLY A 371 5.36 8.68 -10.59
CA GLY A 371 4.45 7.70 -10.01
C GLY A 371 3.30 8.28 -9.22
N VAL A 372 3.08 9.60 -9.21
CA VAL A 372 2.01 10.23 -8.41
C VAL A 372 0.99 10.92 -9.30
N GLY A 373 -0.25 10.44 -9.21
CA GLY A 373 -1.46 10.96 -9.85
C GLY A 373 -2.57 11.16 -8.83
N PHE A 374 -3.84 11.01 -9.23
CA PHE A 374 -4.98 11.21 -8.33
C PHE A 374 -6.30 10.62 -8.85
N ARG A 375 -7.25 10.52 -7.92
CA ARG A 375 -8.69 10.41 -8.17
C ARG A 375 -9.41 11.63 -7.65
N VAL A 376 -10.66 11.81 -8.10
CA VAL A 376 -11.57 12.83 -7.55
C VAL A 376 -12.74 12.17 -6.85
N VAL A 377 -13.27 12.84 -5.83
CA VAL A 377 -14.57 12.54 -5.23
C VAL A 377 -15.59 13.62 -5.60
N ARG A 378 -16.86 13.22 -5.70
CA ARG A 378 -18.01 14.10 -5.88
C ARG A 378 -18.98 13.90 -4.72
N TYR A 379 -19.34 15.00 -4.07
CA TYR A 379 -20.28 14.99 -2.95
C TYR A 379 -21.72 15.18 -3.40
N LYS A 380 -22.66 14.72 -2.56
CA LYS A 380 -24.05 15.20 -2.63
C LYS A 380 -24.11 16.62 -2.06
N GLU A 381 -24.91 17.47 -2.70
CA GLU A 381 -25.35 18.77 -2.17
C GLU A 381 -26.19 18.60 -0.89
#